data_AF-A0A022L0C5-F1
#
_entry.id   AF-A0A022L0C5-F1
#
_cell.length_a   1.000
_cell.length_b   1.000
_cell.length_c   1.000
_cell.angle_alpha   90.00
_cell.angle_beta   90.00
_cell.angle_gamma   90.00
#
_symmetry.space_group_name_H-M   'P 1'
#
loop_
_entity.id
_entity.type
_entity.pdbx_description
1 polymer ?
#
loop_
_entity_poly.entity_id
_entity_poly.type
_entity_poly.pdbx_seq_one_letter_code
_entity_poly.pdbx_strand_id
1 'polypeptide(L)'
;MTTLSRPARLAAGISLLAAIGIETGGHYVLEVSRGDIPRTPLQLLYARAGHGHAGALVTLGLAGIVLTEAAGLRGLPAHFGRWAIPASSVLMPAGFFLSTAGKDVNEPNGLKVLITAGGVVLGAGLLTLGGSLVAQGLRNGEG
;
A
#
# COMPACT_ATOMS: atom_id res chain seq x y z
N MET A 1 -14.22 -20.31 -10.38
CA MET A 1 -13.62 -19.09 -10.96
C MET A 1 -14.10 -17.90 -10.16
N THR A 2 -13.22 -17.16 -9.49
CA THR A 2 -13.59 -15.99 -8.68
C THR A 2 -13.80 -14.79 -9.61
N THR A 3 -15.04 -14.35 -9.76
CA THR A 3 -15.36 -13.17 -10.59
C THR A 3 -15.25 -11.91 -9.75
N LEU A 4 -14.37 -10.98 -10.12
CA LEU A 4 -14.23 -9.71 -9.41
C LEU A 4 -15.48 -8.83 -9.61
N SER A 5 -16.05 -8.34 -8.51
CA SER A 5 -17.07 -7.30 -8.52
C SER A 5 -16.55 -6.00 -9.17
N ARG A 6 -17.46 -5.11 -9.58
CA ARG A 6 -17.08 -3.82 -10.19
C ARG A 6 -16.12 -3.00 -9.29
N PRO A 7 -16.36 -2.84 -7.97
CA PRO A 7 -15.43 -2.12 -7.11
C PRO A 7 -14.06 -2.81 -7.00
N ALA A 8 -14.03 -4.14 -6.93
CA ALA A 8 -12.78 -4.90 -6.89
C ALA A 8 -11.96 -4.75 -8.18
N ARG A 9 -12.62 -4.75 -9.36
CA ARG A 9 -11.97 -4.51 -10.65
C ARG A 9 -11.36 -3.11 -10.73
N LEU A 10 -12.08 -2.09 -10.26
CA LEU A 10 -11.57 -0.72 -10.24
C LEU A 10 -10.38 -0.60 -9.29
N ALA A 11 -10.48 -1.12 -8.07
CA ALA A 11 -9.39 -1.09 -7.10
C ALA A 11 -8.14 -1.79 -7.66
N ALA A 12 -8.29 -3.03 -8.16
CA ALA A 12 -7.17 -3.78 -8.71
C ALA A 12 -6.56 -3.10 -9.95
N GLY A 13 -7.38 -2.60 -10.87
CA GLY A 13 -6.92 -1.89 -12.05
C GLY A 13 -6.14 -0.61 -11.70
N ILE A 14 -6.66 0.19 -10.77
CA ILE A 14 -5.97 1.39 -10.27
C ILE A 14 -4.65 1.02 -9.59
N SER A 15 -4.63 0.00 -8.73
CA SER A 15 -3.40 -0.48 -8.08
C SER A 15 -2.34 -0.93 -9.08
N LEU A 16 -2.73 -1.63 -10.15
CA LEU A 16 -1.80 -2.05 -11.20
C LEU A 16 -1.24 -0.85 -11.98
N LEU A 17 -2.08 0.13 -12.31
CA LEU A 17 -1.61 1.36 -12.97
C LEU A 17 -0.69 2.18 -12.04
N ALA A 18 -0.99 2.22 -10.74
CA ALA A 18 -0.13 2.86 -9.75
C ALA A 18 1.23 2.16 -9.62
N ALA A 19 1.31 0.86 -9.91
CA ALA A 19 2.58 0.12 -9.89
C ALA A 19 3.60 0.61 -10.92
N ILE A 20 3.16 1.27 -12.01
CA ILE A 20 4.06 1.97 -12.94
C ILE A 20 4.82 3.09 -12.22
N GLY A 21 4.16 3.80 -11.31
CA GLY A 21 4.82 4.80 -10.45
C GLY A 21 5.82 4.19 -9.46
N ILE A 22 5.63 2.93 -9.09
CA ILE A 22 6.57 2.20 -8.22
C ILE A 22 7.83 1.86 -9.01
N GLU A 23 7.69 1.43 -10.28
CA GLU A 23 8.81 1.17 -11.19
C GLU A 23 9.66 2.42 -11.38
N THR A 24 9.04 3.57 -11.69
CA THR A 24 9.77 4.84 -11.83
C THR A 24 10.42 5.27 -10.52
N GLY A 25 9.75 5.04 -9.38
CA GLY A 25 10.35 5.24 -8.05
C GLY A 25 11.56 4.34 -7.79
N GLY A 26 11.56 3.10 -8.30
CA GLY A 26 12.67 2.17 -8.22
C GLY A 26 13.88 2.64 -9.04
N HIS A 27 13.63 3.14 -10.25
CA HIS A 27 14.65 3.79 -11.06
C HIS A 27 15.28 4.98 -10.32
N TYR A 28 14.46 5.85 -9.72
CA TYR A 28 14.94 6.97 -8.93
C TYR A 28 15.82 6.53 -7.75
N VAL A 29 15.41 5.48 -7.01
CA VAL A 29 16.24 4.93 -5.92
C VAL A 29 17.58 4.42 -6.44
N LEU A 30 17.60 3.81 -7.62
CA LEU A 30 18.82 3.30 -8.26
C LEU A 30 19.77 4.44 -8.64
N GLU A 31 19.29 5.50 -9.28
CA GLU A 31 20.07 6.68 -9.65
C GLU A 31 20.69 7.35 -8.41
N VAL A 32 19.88 7.57 -7.36
CA VAL A 32 20.38 8.16 -6.11
C VAL A 32 21.39 7.24 -5.43
N SER A 33 21.17 5.93 -5.45
CA SER A 33 22.08 4.96 -4.84
C SER A 33 23.42 4.83 -5.57
N ARG A 34 23.45 5.14 -6.88
CA ARG A 34 24.68 5.20 -7.69
C ARG A 34 25.43 6.53 -7.55
N GLY A 35 24.76 7.56 -7.03
CA GLY A 35 25.28 8.92 -6.96
C GLY A 35 25.02 9.74 -8.22
N ASP A 36 24.24 9.21 -9.18
CA ASP A 36 23.88 9.91 -10.41
C ASP A 36 23.02 11.16 -10.12
N ILE A 37 22.22 11.09 -9.05
CA ILE A 37 21.44 12.20 -8.50
C ILE A 37 21.89 12.43 -7.05
N PRO A 38 22.61 13.54 -6.76
CA PRO A 38 23.04 13.85 -5.40
C PRO A 38 21.83 14.04 -4.47
N ARG A 39 21.81 13.28 -3.36
CA ARG A 39 20.80 13.37 -2.31
C ARG A 39 21.44 13.16 -0.95
N THR A 40 20.79 13.66 0.09
CA THR A 40 21.22 13.42 1.46
C THR A 40 21.01 11.94 1.85
N PRO A 41 21.70 11.46 2.91
CA PRO A 41 21.45 10.13 3.45
C PRO A 41 19.98 9.92 3.86
N LEU A 42 19.32 10.96 4.39
CA LEU A 42 17.90 10.91 4.74
C LEU A 42 17.02 10.69 3.51
N GLN A 43 17.27 11.42 2.43
CA GLN A 43 16.50 11.32 1.18
C GLN A 43 16.64 9.93 0.56
N LEU A 44 17.85 9.34 0.55
CA LEU A 44 18.05 7.96 0.08
C LEU A 44 17.32 6.95 0.97
N LEU A 45 17.38 7.11 2.30
CA LEU A 45 16.67 6.26 3.25
C LEU A 45 15.15 6.30 3.01
N TYR A 46 14.58 7.49 2.89
CA TYR A 46 13.14 7.67 2.68
C TYR A 46 12.71 7.19 1.29
N ALA A 47 13.51 7.40 0.25
CA ALA A 47 13.20 6.88 -1.08
C ALA A 47 13.17 5.34 -1.10
N ARG A 48 14.14 4.67 -0.46
CA ARG A 48 14.17 3.21 -0.30
C ARG A 48 12.96 2.70 0.49
N ALA A 49 12.66 3.33 1.63
CA ALA A 49 11.53 2.96 2.47
C ALA A 49 10.19 3.15 1.75
N GLY A 50 10.01 4.28 1.06
CA GLY A 50 8.83 4.60 0.26
C GLY A 50 8.61 3.61 -0.88
N HIS A 51 9.64 3.34 -1.69
CA HIS A 51 9.58 2.36 -2.78
C HIS A 51 9.29 0.94 -2.26
N GLY A 52 9.99 0.51 -1.21
CA GLY A 52 9.80 -0.81 -0.61
C GLY A 52 8.39 -1.03 -0.08
N HIS A 53 7.85 -0.06 0.67
CA HIS A 53 6.46 -0.14 1.15
C HIS A 53 5.47 -0.07 -0.01
N ALA A 54 5.69 0.77 -1.03
CA ALA A 54 4.78 0.83 -2.18
C ALA A 54 4.64 -0.54 -2.86
N GLY A 55 5.76 -1.18 -3.18
CA GLY A 55 5.78 -2.49 -3.83
C GLY A 55 5.15 -3.59 -2.98
N ALA A 56 5.50 -3.65 -1.69
CA ALA A 56 4.95 -4.63 -0.78
C ALA A 56 3.43 -4.44 -0.58
N LEU A 57 2.99 -3.21 -0.35
CA LEU A 57 1.59 -2.91 -0.03
C LEU A 57 0.67 -2.99 -1.24
N VAL A 58 1.13 -2.63 -2.45
CA VAL A 58 0.31 -2.82 -3.66
C VAL A 58 0.08 -4.30 -3.92
N THR A 59 1.11 -5.13 -3.72
CA THR A 59 1.03 -6.59 -3.87
C THR A 59 0.08 -7.18 -2.83
N LEU A 60 0.25 -6.79 -1.56
CA LEU A 60 -0.65 -7.18 -0.48
C LEU A 60 -2.08 -6.70 -0.71
N GLY A 61 -2.26 -5.52 -1.31
CA GLY A 61 -3.56 -4.95 -1.66
C GLY A 61 -4.28 -5.75 -2.74
N LEU A 62 -3.56 -6.13 -3.80
CA LEU A 62 -4.09 -7.01 -4.85
C LEU A 62 -4.47 -8.39 -4.29
N ALA A 63 -3.62 -8.98 -3.45
CA ALA A 63 -3.94 -10.23 -2.76
C ALA A 63 -5.16 -10.05 -1.84
N GLY A 64 -5.25 -8.95 -1.10
CA GLY A 64 -6.36 -8.62 -0.22
C GLY A 64 -7.69 -8.47 -0.95
N ILE A 65 -7.69 -7.86 -2.14
CA ILE A 65 -8.87 -7.78 -3.02
C ILE A 65 -9.32 -9.20 -3.40
N VAL A 66 -8.40 -10.07 -3.84
CA VAL A 66 -8.73 -11.44 -4.22
C VAL A 66 -9.31 -12.22 -3.04
N LEU A 67 -8.69 -12.13 -1.85
CA LEU A 67 -9.17 -12.79 -0.64
C LEU A 67 -10.54 -12.27 -0.22
N THR A 68 -10.80 -10.97 -0.36
CA THR A 68 -12.09 -10.35 -0.06
C THR A 68 -13.21 -10.91 -0.94
N GLU A 69 -12.96 -11.05 -2.24
CA GLU A 69 -13.93 -11.62 -3.19
C GLU A 69 -14.10 -13.13 -2.99
N ALA A 70 -13.00 -13.86 -2.75
CA ALA A 70 -13.03 -15.30 -2.52
C ALA A 70 -13.79 -15.69 -1.24
N ALA A 71 -13.65 -14.91 -0.17
CA ALA A 71 -14.38 -15.10 1.08
C ALA A 71 -15.83 -14.59 1.03
N GLY A 72 -16.29 -14.09 -0.12
CA GLY A 72 -17.65 -13.61 -0.32
C GLY A 72 -18.05 -12.49 0.63
N LEU A 73 -17.09 -11.66 1.09
CA LEU A 73 -17.38 -10.59 2.04
C LEU A 73 -18.40 -9.60 1.45
N ARG A 74 -19.26 -9.05 2.31
CA ARG A 74 -20.28 -8.07 1.94
C ARG A 74 -20.24 -6.85 2.86
N GLY A 75 -20.92 -5.76 2.45
CA GLY A 75 -21.05 -4.55 3.25
C GLY A 75 -19.71 -3.89 3.58
N LEU A 76 -19.58 -3.40 4.82
CA LEU A 76 -18.40 -2.68 5.28
C LEU A 76 -17.10 -3.52 5.20
N PRO A 77 -17.03 -4.77 5.69
CA PRO A 77 -15.83 -5.58 5.56
C PRO A 77 -15.31 -5.72 4.12
N ALA A 78 -16.22 -5.88 3.16
CA ALA A 78 -15.86 -5.96 1.75
C ALA A 78 -15.34 -4.64 1.21
N HIS A 79 -15.91 -3.51 1.65
CA HIS A 79 -15.43 -2.19 1.24
C HIS A 79 -13.99 -1.95 1.73
N PHE A 80 -13.73 -2.21 3.01
CA PHE A 80 -12.40 -2.09 3.58
C PHE A 80 -11.39 -3.06 2.94
N GLY A 81 -11.77 -4.33 2.75
CA GLY A 81 -10.92 -5.34 2.12
C GLY A 81 -10.52 -5.01 0.68
N ARG A 82 -11.36 -4.25 -0.05
CA ARG A 82 -11.08 -3.81 -1.43
C ARG A 82 -10.22 -2.55 -1.51
N TRP A 83 -10.27 -1.67 -0.52
CA TRP A 83 -9.73 -0.31 -0.66
C TRP A 83 -8.70 0.10 0.39
N ALA A 84 -8.75 -0.42 1.61
CA ALA A 84 -7.89 0.06 2.68
C ALA A 84 -6.40 -0.24 2.42
N ILE A 85 -6.07 -1.49 2.08
CA ILE A 85 -4.68 -1.87 1.78
C ILE A 85 -4.16 -1.15 0.52
N PRO A 86 -4.91 -1.11 -0.61
CA PRO A 86 -4.53 -0.28 -1.77
C PRO A 86 -4.38 1.22 -1.48
N ALA A 87 -5.24 1.80 -0.64
CA ALA A 87 -5.11 3.21 -0.28
C ALA A 87 -3.82 3.45 0.53
N SER A 88 -3.48 2.53 1.44
CA SER A 88 -2.22 2.60 2.20
C SER A 88 -0.99 2.51 1.30
N SER A 89 -1.03 1.71 0.23
CA SER A 89 0.07 1.59 -0.74
C SER A 89 0.32 2.88 -1.53
N VAL A 90 -0.54 3.88 -1.42
CA VAL A 90 -0.33 5.23 -1.97
C VAL A 90 0.03 6.21 -0.85
N LEU A 91 -0.78 6.24 0.21
CA LEU A 91 -0.62 7.21 1.30
C LEU A 91 0.74 7.12 1.99
N MET A 92 1.14 5.92 2.41
CA MET A 92 2.38 5.75 3.16
C MET A 92 3.62 6.06 2.29
N PRO A 93 3.76 5.53 1.07
CA PRO A 93 4.86 5.91 0.19
C PRO A 93 4.88 7.40 -0.17
N ALA A 94 3.72 8.00 -0.44
CA ALA A 94 3.63 9.44 -0.67
C ALA A 94 4.18 10.22 0.53
N GLY A 95 3.89 9.78 1.75
CA GLY A 95 4.49 10.33 2.96
C GLY A 95 6.02 10.28 2.92
N PHE A 96 6.64 9.15 2.59
CA PHE A 96 8.10 9.04 2.50
C PHE A 96 8.72 9.96 1.41
N PHE A 97 8.16 9.97 0.20
CA PHE A 97 8.71 10.79 -0.88
C PHE A 97 8.48 12.29 -0.66
N LEU A 98 7.25 12.69 -0.31
CA LEU A 98 6.90 14.10 -0.18
C LEU A 98 7.48 14.75 1.07
N SER A 99 7.68 13.99 2.15
CA SER A 99 8.26 14.54 3.38
C SER A 99 9.73 14.92 3.23
N THR A 100 10.43 14.40 2.22
CA THR A 100 11.84 14.72 1.94
C THR A 100 12.06 15.39 0.57
N ALA A 101 10.98 15.87 -0.05
CA ALA A 101 11.03 16.61 -1.31
C ALA A 101 11.78 17.95 -1.14
N GLY A 102 12.72 18.23 -2.04
CA GLY A 102 13.57 19.43 -1.99
C GLY A 102 15.02 19.14 -2.36
N LYS A 103 15.88 20.15 -2.17
CA LYS A 103 17.35 20.03 -2.30
C LYS A 103 17.97 19.92 -0.91
N ASP A 104 18.94 19.02 -0.75
CA ASP A 104 19.75 18.86 0.46
C ASP A 104 18.95 18.74 1.78
N VAL A 105 17.83 18.01 1.73
CA VAL A 105 16.90 17.87 2.86
C VAL A 105 17.46 16.90 3.90
N ASN A 106 17.72 17.38 5.12
CA ASN A 106 18.22 16.56 6.24
C ASN A 106 17.18 16.31 7.33
N GLU A 107 15.97 16.87 7.21
CA GLU A 107 14.84 16.60 8.11
C GLU A 107 13.52 16.50 7.33
N PRO A 108 12.60 15.60 7.71
CA PRO A 108 11.32 15.46 7.03
C PRO A 108 10.33 16.57 7.40
N ASN A 109 9.63 17.11 6.40
CA ASN A 109 8.57 18.09 6.59
C ASN A 109 7.28 17.46 7.18
N GLY A 110 6.25 18.29 7.38
CA GLY A 110 4.98 17.88 8.00
C GLY A 110 4.21 16.76 7.28
N LEU A 111 4.50 16.52 5.99
CA LEU A 111 3.86 15.45 5.22
C LEU A 111 4.24 14.04 5.70
N LYS A 112 5.20 13.92 6.63
CA LYS A 112 5.46 12.65 7.34
C LYS A 112 4.21 12.08 8.02
N VAL A 113 3.21 12.92 8.32
CA VAL A 113 1.91 12.47 8.85
C VAL A 113 1.20 11.47 7.92
N LEU A 114 1.45 11.52 6.60
CA LEU A 114 0.91 10.55 5.64
C LEU A 114 1.45 9.14 5.89
N ILE A 115 2.68 9.00 6.42
CA ILE A 115 3.26 7.70 6.77
C ILE A 115 2.41 7.05 7.86
N THR A 116 2.16 7.78 8.94
CA THR A 116 1.32 7.31 10.06
C THR A 116 -0.12 7.07 9.61
N ALA A 117 -0.71 7.99 8.83
CA ALA A 117 -2.06 7.83 8.30
C ALA A 117 -2.18 6.57 7.43
N GLY A 118 -1.22 6.34 6.53
CA GLY A 118 -1.16 5.12 5.73
C GLY A 118 -1.01 3.87 6.59
N GLY A 119 -0.22 3.92 7.68
CA GLY A 119 -0.09 2.83 8.64
C GLY A 119 -1.39 2.50 9.37
N VAL A 120 -2.15 3.52 9.80
CA VAL A 120 -3.48 3.34 10.41
C VAL A 120 -4.46 2.72 9.43
N VAL A 121 -4.50 3.22 8.18
CA VAL A 121 -5.36 2.68 7.13
C VAL A 121 -5.00 1.22 6.80
N LEU A 122 -3.71 0.89 6.74
CA LEU A 122 -3.24 -0.49 6.57
C LEU A 122 -3.72 -1.37 7.72
N GLY A 123 -3.49 -0.96 8.97
CA GLY A 123 -3.90 -1.71 10.15
C GLY A 123 -5.40 -1.99 10.16
N ALA A 124 -6.22 -0.98 9.86
CA ALA A 124 -7.67 -1.14 9.76
C ALA A 124 -8.07 -2.15 8.67
N GLY A 125 -7.45 -2.07 7.49
CA GLY A 125 -7.66 -3.02 6.39
C GLY A 125 -7.30 -4.45 6.75
N LEU A 126 -6.11 -4.66 7.34
CA LEU A 126 -5.63 -5.98 7.74
C LEU A 126 -6.46 -6.59 8.86
N LEU A 127 -6.82 -5.81 9.88
CA LEU A 127 -7.69 -6.26 10.97
C LEU A 127 -9.07 -6.66 10.44
N THR A 128 -9.62 -5.88 9.52
CA THR A 128 -10.94 -6.17 8.93
C THR A 128 -10.91 -7.45 8.10
N LEU A 129 -9.97 -7.55 7.15
CA LEU A 129 -9.89 -8.70 6.25
C LEU A 129 -9.45 -9.96 6.98
N GLY A 130 -8.33 -9.89 7.72
CA GLY A 130 -7.82 -11.01 8.51
C GLY A 130 -8.81 -11.48 9.57
N GLY A 131 -9.43 -10.55 10.31
CA GLY A 131 -10.46 -10.87 11.29
C GLY A 131 -11.68 -11.54 10.67
N SER A 132 -12.13 -11.07 9.51
CA SER A 132 -13.26 -11.69 8.78
C SER A 132 -12.93 -13.11 8.32
N LEU A 133 -11.72 -13.35 7.81
CA LEU A 133 -11.27 -14.67 7.36
C LEU A 133 -11.18 -15.66 8.54
N VAL A 134 -10.60 -15.23 9.67
CA VAL A 134 -10.53 -16.06 10.89
C VAL A 134 -11.95 -16.37 11.40
N ALA A 135 -12.82 -15.37 11.50
CA ALA A 135 -14.18 -15.55 11.97
C ALA A 135 -14.99 -16.54 11.10
N GLN A 136 -14.83 -16.48 9.77
CA GLN A 136 -15.45 -17.47 8.88
C GLN A 136 -14.86 -18.87 9.05
N GLY A 137 -13.53 -18.98 9.16
CA GLY A 137 -12.84 -20.25 9.36
C GLY A 137 -13.33 -20.98 10.62
N LEU A 138 -13.51 -20.25 11.72
CA LEU A 138 -14.05 -20.79 12.97
C LEU A 138 -15.49 -21.30 12.83
N ARG A 139 -16.35 -20.59 12.12
CA ARG A 139 -17.75 -20.99 11.89
C ARG A 139 -17.88 -22.21 10.97
N ASN A 140 -16.96 -22.37 10.02
CA ASN A 140 -16.99 -23.48 9.07
C ASN A 140 -16.39 -24.77 9.65
N GLY A 141 -15.72 -24.71 10.82
CA GLY A 141 -15.12 -25.85 11.51
C GLY A 141 -16.05 -26.59 12.48
N GLU A 142 -17.31 -26.15 12.63
CA GLU A 142 -18.34 -26.81 13.46
C GLU A 142 -19.17 -27.83 12.66
N GLY A 143 -18.61 -28.41 11.60
CA GLY A 143 -19.25 -29.40 10.72
C GLY A 143 -18.85 -30.84 11.02
#